data_AF-L8G5U1-F1
#
_entry.id   AF-L8G5U1-F1
#
_cell.length_a   1.000
_cell.length_b   1.000
_cell.length_c   1.000
_cell.angle_alpha   90.00
_cell.angle_beta   90.00
_cell.angle_gamma   90.00
#
_symmetry.space_group_name_H-M   'P 1'
#
loop_
_entity.id
_entity.type
_entity.pdbx_description
1 polymer ?
#
loop_
_entity_poly.entity_id
_entity_poly.type
_entity_poly.pdbx_seq_one_letter_code
_entity_poly.pdbx_strand_id
1 'polypeptide(L)'
;MNNAQASARRPPQPPLNFAALADPTSVLQASNKLCENLQQFGDNLVSTVTPEKATFDNVLQHENEMQLTSNLITVIALVAPDTALRNSAAEASDKISHCVMDCKESNIDL
;
A
#
# COMPACT_ATOMS: atom_id res chain seq x y z
N MET A 1 13.56 16.60 -38.31
CA MET A 1 12.99 16.49 -36.96
C MET A 1 13.49 15.18 -36.36
N ASN A 2 14.53 15.24 -35.53
CA ASN A 2 15.04 14.07 -34.80
C ASN A 2 14.12 13.83 -33.60
N ASN A 3 13.16 12.92 -33.74
CA ASN A 3 12.49 12.34 -32.57
C ASN A 3 13.51 11.41 -31.92
N ALA A 4 14.36 11.95 -31.05
CA ALA A 4 15.16 11.16 -30.15
C ALA A 4 14.21 10.18 -29.44
N GLN A 5 14.40 8.89 -29.67
CA GLN A 5 13.71 7.85 -28.90
C GLN A 5 14.00 8.14 -27.44
N ALA A 6 13.02 8.71 -26.72
CA ALA A 6 13.03 8.72 -25.28
C ALA A 6 13.18 7.25 -24.88
N SER A 7 14.36 6.88 -24.38
CA SER A 7 14.58 5.60 -23.72
C SER A 7 13.35 5.37 -22.85
N ALA A 8 12.59 4.30 -23.12
CA ALA A 8 11.33 4.05 -22.45
C ALA A 8 11.57 4.10 -20.95
N ARG A 9 11.24 5.23 -20.32
CA ARG A 9 11.37 5.43 -18.89
C ARG A 9 10.52 4.35 -18.28
N ARG A 10 11.15 3.35 -17.65
CA ARG A 10 10.43 2.38 -16.84
C ARG A 10 9.61 3.20 -15.83
N PRO A 11 8.33 2.89 -15.64
CA PRO A 11 7.57 3.54 -14.59
C PRO A 11 8.33 3.34 -13.27
N PRO A 12 8.38 4.36 -12.41
CA PRO A 12 9.10 4.30 -11.13
C PRO A 12 8.56 3.16 -10.24
N GLN A 13 7.35 2.70 -10.50
CA GLN A 13 6.75 1.54 -9.82
C GLN A 13 6.57 0.36 -10.78
N PRO A 14 6.85 -0.87 -10.32
CA PRO A 14 6.53 -2.08 -11.07
C PRO A 14 5.00 -2.24 -11.21
N PRO A 15 4.53 -2.93 -12.25
CA PRO A 15 3.10 -3.26 -12.36
C PRO A 15 2.64 -4.13 -11.19
N LEU A 16 1.35 -4.00 -10.83
CA LEU A 16 0.74 -4.82 -9.79
C LEU A 16 0.80 -6.31 -10.17
N ASN A 17 1.24 -7.14 -9.23
CA ASN A 17 1.25 -8.58 -9.38
C ASN A 17 0.02 -9.19 -8.69
N PHE A 18 -1.06 -9.40 -9.43
CA PHE A 18 -2.29 -10.01 -8.91
C PHE A 18 -2.11 -11.46 -8.44
N ALA A 19 -1.08 -12.17 -8.91
CA ALA A 19 -0.78 -13.51 -8.44
C ALA A 19 -0.20 -13.52 -7.01
N ALA A 20 0.23 -12.36 -6.48
CA ALA A 20 0.74 -12.28 -5.11
C ALA A 20 -0.34 -12.52 -4.05
N LEU A 21 -1.62 -12.30 -4.38
CA LEU A 21 -2.77 -12.46 -3.49
C LEU A 21 -3.86 -13.30 -4.17
N ALA A 22 -3.49 -14.51 -4.61
CA ALA A 22 -4.34 -15.36 -5.43
C ALA A 22 -5.39 -16.16 -4.64
N ASP A 23 -5.26 -16.25 -3.32
CA ASP A 23 -6.14 -17.03 -2.46
C ASP A 23 -6.61 -16.25 -1.21
N PRO A 24 -7.76 -16.61 -0.62
CA PRO A 24 -8.33 -15.93 0.54
C PRO A 24 -7.38 -15.81 1.75
N THR A 25 -6.58 -16.84 2.02
CA THR A 25 -5.66 -16.86 3.17
C THR A 25 -4.52 -15.86 2.96
N SER A 26 -3.95 -15.80 1.75
CA SER A 26 -2.90 -14.83 1.42
C SER A 26 -3.36 -13.38 1.57
N VAL A 27 -4.60 -13.07 1.19
CA VAL A 27 -5.22 -11.74 1.34
C VAL A 27 -5.33 -11.35 2.80
N LEU A 28 -5.85 -12.24 3.64
CA LEU A 28 -6.00 -11.97 5.07
C LEU A 28 -4.64 -11.81 5.76
N GLN A 29 -3.67 -12.67 5.44
CA GLN A 29 -2.30 -12.56 5.96
C GLN A 29 -1.63 -11.25 5.56
N ALA A 30 -1.77 -10.83 4.30
CA ALA A 30 -1.24 -9.57 3.83
C ALA A 30 -1.87 -8.38 4.54
N SER A 31 -3.18 -8.43 4.81
CA SER A 31 -3.89 -7.38 5.55
C SER A 31 -3.41 -7.27 7.01
N ASN A 32 -3.23 -8.42 7.69
CA ASN A 32 -2.71 -8.46 9.05
C ASN A 32 -1.31 -7.85 9.12
N LYS A 33 -0.43 -8.29 8.21
CA LYS A 33 0.93 -7.79 8.14
C LYS A 33 0.99 -6.30 7.82
N LEU A 34 0.09 -5.79 6.98
CA LEU A 34 -0.01 -4.37 6.69
C LEU A 34 -0.41 -3.58 7.95
N CYS A 35 -1.41 -4.06 8.70
CA CYS A 35 -1.82 -3.47 9.97
C CYS A 35 -0.68 -3.47 11.01
N GLU A 36 0.01 -4.61 11.18
CA GLU A 36 1.14 -4.74 12.09
C GLU A 36 2.27 -3.75 11.75
N ASN A 37 2.55 -3.58 10.46
CA ASN A 37 3.62 -2.70 10.00
C ASN A 37 3.19 -1.22 9.95
N LEU A 38 1.90 -0.89 10.11
CA LEU A 38 1.39 0.46 9.84
C LEU A 38 2.03 1.51 10.76
N GLN A 39 2.15 1.17 12.05
CA GLN A 39 2.83 2.01 13.03
C GLN A 39 4.33 2.13 12.71
N GLN A 40 4.98 1.02 12.36
CA GLN A 40 6.38 1.00 11.97
C GLN A 40 6.65 1.87 10.72
N PHE A 41 5.74 1.89 9.74
CA PHE A 41 5.87 2.76 8.57
C PHE A 41 5.80 4.24 8.96
N GLY A 42 4.90 4.62 9.87
CA GLY A 42 4.84 5.97 10.44
C GLY A 42 6.12 6.33 11.19
N ASP A 43 6.59 5.47 12.08
CA ASP A 43 7.82 5.68 12.86
C ASP A 43 9.06 5.78 11.96
N ASN A 44 9.14 4.93 10.93
CA ASN A 44 10.21 4.99 9.93
C ASN A 44 10.17 6.29 9.15
N LEU A 45 8.99 6.75 8.73
CA LEU A 45 8.83 8.03 8.03
C LEU A 45 9.29 9.18 8.91
N VAL A 46 8.82 9.27 10.16
CA VAL A 46 9.19 10.36 11.09
C VAL A 46 10.67 10.33 11.46
N SER A 47 11.27 9.14 11.60
CA SER A 47 12.69 9.02 11.96
C SER A 47 13.64 9.29 10.79
N THR A 48 13.21 9.05 9.55
CA THR A 48 14.06 9.21 8.35
C THR A 48 13.83 10.53 7.61
N VAL A 49 12.61 11.06 7.66
CA VAL A 49 12.20 12.30 6.99
C VAL A 49 11.98 13.40 8.04
N THR A 50 12.99 14.24 8.22
CA THR A 50 12.85 15.48 9.01
C THR A 50 12.36 16.63 8.12
N PRO A 51 11.73 17.68 8.69
CA PRO A 51 11.26 18.82 7.90
C PRO A 51 12.33 19.43 7.00
N GLU A 52 13.60 19.43 7.43
CA GLU A 52 14.72 20.00 6.66
C GLU A 52 15.22 19.09 5.54
N LYS A 53 14.90 17.78 5.59
CA LYS A 53 15.34 16.75 4.63
C LYS A 53 14.19 16.18 3.80
N ALA A 54 12.97 16.64 4.03
CA ALA A 54 11.80 16.21 3.29
C ALA A 54 11.94 16.61 1.82
N THR A 55 11.85 15.60 0.95
CA THR A 55 11.79 15.80 -0.49
C THR A 55 10.53 15.12 -1.00
N PHE A 56 10.04 15.55 -2.16
CA PHE A 56 8.89 14.90 -2.78
C PHE A 56 9.15 13.40 -2.97
N ASP A 57 10.36 13.04 -3.42
CA ASP A 57 10.73 11.65 -3.72
C ASP A 57 10.75 10.75 -2.48
N ASN A 58 11.35 11.19 -1.36
CA ASN A 58 11.44 10.33 -0.16
C ASN A 58 10.11 10.16 0.56
N VAL A 59 9.25 11.19 0.59
CA VAL A 59 7.92 11.09 1.19
C VAL A 59 7.02 10.17 0.36
N LEU A 60 7.00 10.35 -0.97
CA LEU A 60 6.18 9.51 -1.85
C LEU A 60 6.61 8.05 -1.85
N GLN A 61 7.91 7.76 -1.72
CA GLN A 61 8.38 6.39 -1.66
C GLN A 61 7.77 5.62 -0.48
N HIS A 62 7.70 6.24 0.71
CA HIS A 62 7.10 5.62 1.89
C HIS A 62 5.59 5.43 1.76
N GLU A 63 4.88 6.41 1.22
CA GLU A 63 3.44 6.30 0.98
C GLU A 63 3.13 5.19 -0.04
N ASN A 64 3.93 5.10 -1.09
CA ASN A 64 3.81 4.08 -2.14
C ASN A 64 3.97 2.65 -1.61
N GLU A 65 4.88 2.41 -0.67
CA GLU A 65 5.09 1.09 -0.06
C GLU A 65 3.85 0.62 0.72
N MET A 66 3.21 1.54 1.45
CA MET A 66 1.98 1.26 2.19
C MET A 66 0.80 0.97 1.24
N GLN A 67 0.63 1.81 0.23
CA GLN A 67 -0.52 1.73 -0.67
C GLN A 67 -0.46 0.54 -1.64
N LEU A 68 0.74 -0.01 -1.91
CA LEU A 68 0.90 -1.12 -2.85
C LEU A 68 0.01 -2.32 -2.48
N THR A 69 0.00 -2.69 -1.20
CA THR A 69 -0.77 -3.84 -0.70
C THR A 69 -2.25 -3.51 -0.57
N SER A 70 -2.61 -2.33 -0.05
CA SER A 70 -4.01 -1.95 0.11
C SER A 70 -4.72 -1.83 -1.23
N ASN A 71 -4.08 -1.21 -2.23
CA ASN A 71 -4.65 -1.04 -3.56
C ASN A 71 -4.90 -2.38 -4.24
N LEU A 72 -3.98 -3.34 -4.08
CA LEU A 72 -4.16 -4.67 -4.63
C LEU A 72 -5.36 -5.40 -4.00
N ILE A 73 -5.49 -5.33 -2.67
CA ILE A 73 -6.63 -5.89 -1.93
C ILE A 73 -7.93 -5.24 -2.39
N THR A 74 -7.98 -3.91 -2.51
CA THR A 74 -9.16 -3.18 -2.99
C THR A 74 -9.56 -3.61 -4.40
N VAL A 75 -8.61 -3.73 -5.33
CA VAL A 75 -8.93 -4.19 -6.69
C VAL A 75 -9.52 -5.61 -6.65
N ILE A 76 -8.91 -6.52 -5.89
CA ILE A 76 -9.42 -7.89 -5.74
C ILE A 76 -10.85 -7.90 -5.20
N ALA A 77 -11.14 -7.10 -4.17
CA ALA A 77 -12.48 -6.98 -3.58
C ALA A 77 -13.54 -6.54 -4.62
N LEU A 78 -13.15 -5.67 -5.55
CA LEU A 78 -14.06 -5.10 -6.56
C LEU A 78 -14.26 -6.00 -7.77
N VAL A 79 -13.21 -6.69 -8.24
CA VAL A 79 -13.22 -7.30 -9.59
C VAL A 79 -12.90 -8.79 -9.64
N ALA A 80 -12.45 -9.42 -8.55
CA ALA A 80 -12.07 -10.83 -8.62
C ALA A 80 -13.27 -11.72 -9.00
N PRO A 81 -13.10 -12.72 -9.87
CA PRO A 81 -14.22 -13.57 -10.29
C PRO A 81 -14.66 -14.51 -9.15
N ASP A 82 -13.71 -14.98 -8.34
CA ASP A 82 -13.94 -15.87 -7.23
C ASP A 82 -14.61 -15.13 -6.05
N THR A 83 -15.77 -15.63 -5.62
CA THR A 83 -16.58 -14.99 -4.58
C THR A 83 -15.91 -15.07 -3.20
N ALA A 84 -15.23 -16.17 -2.87
CA ALA A 84 -14.58 -16.30 -1.57
C ALA A 84 -13.40 -15.32 -1.46
N LEU A 85 -12.61 -15.22 -2.52
CA LEU A 85 -11.50 -14.27 -2.63
C LEU A 85 -11.99 -12.82 -2.55
N ARG A 86 -13.07 -12.46 -3.27
CA ARG A 86 -13.68 -11.13 -3.16
C ARG A 86 -14.12 -10.82 -1.74
N ASN A 87 -14.81 -11.74 -1.08
CA ASN A 87 -15.33 -11.53 0.27
C ASN A 87 -14.20 -11.34 1.28
N SER A 88 -13.16 -12.18 1.22
CA SER A 88 -11.98 -12.02 2.08
C SER A 88 -11.21 -10.73 1.79
N ALA A 89 -11.16 -10.29 0.52
CA ALA A 89 -10.56 -9.01 0.17
C ALA A 89 -11.39 -7.81 0.65
N ALA A 90 -12.72 -7.91 0.65
CA ALA A 90 -13.59 -6.88 1.21
C ALA A 90 -13.40 -6.76 2.73
N GLU A 91 -13.37 -7.89 3.46
CA GLU A 91 -13.09 -7.94 4.89
C GLU A 91 -11.70 -7.37 5.21
N ALA A 92 -10.67 -7.78 4.45
CA ALA A 92 -9.32 -7.26 4.58
C ALA A 92 -9.26 -5.74 4.34
N SER A 93 -9.97 -5.24 3.31
CA SER A 93 -10.02 -3.81 3.00
C SER A 93 -10.67 -3.01 4.13
N ASP A 94 -11.76 -3.53 4.71
CA ASP A 94 -12.44 -2.90 5.84
C ASP A 94 -11.55 -2.87 7.08
N LYS A 95 -10.87 -3.99 7.37
CA LYS A 95 -9.91 -4.08 8.47
C LYS A 95 -8.75 -3.08 8.33
N ILE A 96 -8.17 -2.96 7.12
CA ILE A 96 -7.10 -2.01 6.85
C ILE A 96 -7.59 -0.58 7.06
N SER A 97 -8.81 -0.26 6.60
CA SER A 97 -9.41 1.07 6.80
C SER A 97 -9.49 1.43 8.28
N HIS A 98 -10.02 0.53 9.12
CA HIS A 98 -10.11 0.75 10.56
C HIS A 98 -8.72 0.92 11.20
N CYS A 99 -7.76 0.05 10.86
CA CYS A 99 -6.40 0.15 11.38
C CYS A 99 -5.72 1.49 11.05
N VAL A 100 -5.93 2.01 9.82
CA VAL A 100 -5.40 3.33 9.43
C VAL A 100 -6.02 4.45 10.25
N MET A 101 -7.32 4.34 10.58
CA MET A 101 -8.00 5.31 11.45
C MET A 101 -7.43 5.27 12.86
N ASP A 102 -7.31 4.09 13.45
CA ASP A 102 -6.78 3.90 14.82
C ASP A 102 -5.35 4.42 14.96
N CYS A 103 -4.48 4.16 13.98
CA CYS A 103 -3.12 4.68 13.96
C CYS A 103 -3.07 6.21 13.81
N LYS A 104 -4.00 6.81 13.06
CA LYS A 104 -4.09 8.27 12.94
C LYS A 104 -4.56 8.90 14.25
N GLU A 105 -5.58 8.34 14.89
CA GLU A 105 -6.08 8.83 16.18
C GLU A 105 -5.00 8.75 17.27
N SER A 106 -4.26 7.64 17.33
CA SER A 106 -3.16 7.44 18.29
C SER A 106 -2.03 8.47 18.15
N ASN A 107 -1.85 9.04 16.94
CA ASN A 107 -0.82 10.04 16.65
C ASN A 107 -1.29 11.49 16.88
N ILE A 108 -2.57 11.74 17.17
CA ILE A 108 -3.09 13.08 17.48
C ILE A 108 -2.80 13.49 18.93
N ASP A 109 -2.56 12.54 19.82
CA ASP A 109 -2.28 12.77 21.24
C ASP A 109 -0.78 13.02 21.57
N LEU A 110 0.09 13.12 20.56
CA LEU A 110 1.53 13.43 20.67
C LEU A 110 1.86 14.83 20.14
#